data_AF-X0S1E1-F1
#
_entry.id   AF-X0S1E1-F1
#
_cell.length_a   1.000
_cell.length_b   1.000
_cell.length_c   1.000
_cell.angle_alpha   90.00
_cell.angle_beta   90.00
_cell.angle_gamma   90.00
#
_symmetry.space_group_name_H-M   'P 1'
#
loop_
_entity.id
_entity.type
_entity.pdbx_description
1 polymer ?
#
loop_
_entity_poly.entity_id
_entity_poly.type
_entity_poly.pdbx_seq_one_letter_code
_entity_poly.pdbx_strand_id
1 'polypeptide(L)'
;NVYRYDYTLPDNSDNWGQWTATVQATDGIYTTTGTIHFVLEWWDNDYDYRTYLHLTENFSVDHTNEELGFVLSVDNSKLVEGGAIRVVNDRGENLPFRVWYEEMAGGTITVYVNFLENISADNVDTVYVYYDNDTSITSYPNYATDMGRTLVEDNYTQWYDTNAGDNITYGKAVKVADVDDDGDNEIIVVGRSHAGTGYNRGFIRIYDVTFSSPAVATLSLLDDITWLTDNHTFVYSLDIWDVDDDGTLEIVTGGVAYDGTQNRAELNVWSYSGGTINNEDNLTWYYENTAIYGVKIYDVDEDGAEEILVVGTCNNSENGMFRIYNYIGSSLTLENAVENIYLSSGTTCELYGVAAGDLYGDGSPSEIAIVGIAENADGTLSALIKIYHWDDTTLSDNATENWNNGYITELFSVDIGQADNDDDLELVVSGNEYDGAVDCALFRVYNATGAGHSLVHEGGLSWVDSGHSSALSVIVGDIDLDNIPEITTVGFQNDG
;
A
#
# COMPACT_ATOMS: atom_id res chain seq x y z
N ASN A 1 57.09 1.61 45.61
CA ASN A 1 57.59 1.46 44.24
C ASN A 1 56.46 1.81 43.30
N VAL A 2 56.61 2.86 42.49
CA VAL A 2 55.68 3.15 41.39
C VAL A 2 56.18 2.34 40.22
N TYR A 3 55.43 1.30 39.83
CA TYR A 3 55.74 0.54 38.63
C TYR A 3 55.12 1.27 37.44
N ARG A 4 55.93 1.60 36.44
CA ARG A 4 55.51 2.22 35.19
C ARG A 4 55.58 1.13 34.12
N TYR A 5 54.46 0.90 33.44
CA TYR A 5 54.36 -0.09 32.38
C TYR A 5 54.14 0.65 31.07
N ASP A 6 55.04 0.42 30.11
CA ASP A 6 54.92 0.92 28.75
C ASP A 6 54.34 -0.21 27.89
N TYR A 7 53.29 0.08 27.12
CA TYR A 7 52.64 -0.87 26.23
C TYR A 7 52.87 -0.46 24.76
N THR A 8 52.97 -1.45 23.88
CA THR A 8 52.97 -1.26 22.43
C THR A 8 51.79 -2.04 21.89
N LEU A 9 50.83 -1.34 21.27
CA LEU A 9 49.70 -1.98 20.59
C LEU A 9 50.22 -2.71 19.34
N PRO A 10 49.64 -3.85 18.95
CA PRO A 10 50.03 -4.53 17.72
C PRO A 10 49.71 -3.67 16.49
N ASP A 11 50.53 -3.78 15.45
CA ASP A 11 50.47 -2.97 14.22
C ASP A 11 49.20 -3.17 13.36
N ASN A 12 48.24 -3.98 13.82
CA ASN A 12 46.94 -4.22 13.21
C ASN A 12 45.81 -3.92 14.21
N SER A 13 45.79 -2.69 14.72
CA SER A 13 44.72 -2.18 15.60
C SER A 13 43.38 -1.99 14.89
N ASP A 14 43.34 -2.18 13.57
CA ASP A 14 42.17 -1.92 12.73
C ASP A 14 41.21 -3.11 12.67
N ASN A 15 41.60 -4.28 13.21
CA ASN A 15 40.73 -5.46 13.30
C ASN A 15 40.01 -5.54 14.65
N TRP A 16 38.70 -5.81 14.63
CA TRP A 16 37.82 -5.83 15.81
C TRP A 16 38.03 -7.06 16.71
N GLY A 17 37.85 -6.92 18.03
CA GLY A 17 37.84 -8.06 18.96
C GLY A 17 38.23 -7.78 20.42
N GLN A 18 38.16 -8.81 21.27
CA GLN A 18 38.65 -8.76 22.65
C GLN A 18 40.18 -8.83 22.69
N TRP A 19 40.81 -7.86 23.34
CA TRP A 19 42.27 -7.80 23.45
C TRP A 19 42.73 -8.21 24.85
N THR A 20 43.85 -8.95 24.88
CA THR A 20 44.45 -9.48 26.10
C THR A 20 45.81 -8.82 26.31
N ALA A 21 45.93 -7.92 27.27
CA ALA A 21 47.25 -7.41 27.67
C ALA A 21 47.84 -8.28 28.78
N THR A 22 49.07 -8.74 28.57
CA THR A 22 49.86 -9.47 29.56
C THR A 22 50.88 -8.53 30.18
N VAL A 23 50.76 -8.25 31.48
CA VAL A 23 51.68 -7.36 32.19
C VAL A 23 52.69 -8.18 32.95
N GLN A 24 53.99 -7.92 32.74
CA GLN A 24 55.08 -8.64 33.42
C GLN A 24 55.94 -7.66 34.22
N ALA A 25 55.96 -7.82 35.55
CA ALA A 25 56.86 -7.09 36.43
C ALA A 25 58.07 -7.96 36.78
N THR A 26 59.28 -7.41 36.64
CA THR A 26 60.52 -8.10 37.03
C THR A 26 61.24 -7.27 38.08
N ASP A 27 61.26 -7.73 39.33
CA ASP A 27 62.00 -7.06 40.42
C ASP A 27 63.27 -7.83 40.82
N GLY A 28 63.98 -8.38 39.83
CA GLY A 28 65.26 -9.03 40.01
C GLY A 28 65.22 -10.39 40.75
N ILE A 29 64.12 -10.77 41.41
CA ILE A 29 63.97 -12.08 42.06
C ILE A 29 62.63 -12.76 41.74
N TYR A 30 61.56 -12.01 41.43
CA TYR A 30 60.27 -12.60 41.04
C TYR A 30 59.73 -12.02 39.73
N THR A 31 58.95 -12.86 39.04
CA THR A 31 58.18 -12.50 37.85
C THR A 31 56.72 -12.80 38.11
N THR A 32 55.87 -11.77 38.09
CA THR A 32 54.42 -11.93 38.23
C THR A 32 53.77 -11.49 36.93
N THR A 33 52.86 -12.31 36.41
CA THR A 33 52.12 -12.04 35.18
C THR A 33 50.65 -11.81 35.51
N GLY A 34 50.08 -10.72 35.02
CA GLY A 34 48.65 -10.43 35.12
C GLY A 34 48.03 -10.24 33.75
N THR A 35 46.82 -10.76 33.56
CA THR A 35 46.04 -10.60 32.34
C THR A 35 44.90 -9.62 32.58
N ILE A 36 44.76 -8.62 31.72
CA ILE A 36 43.64 -7.67 31.76
C ILE A 36 42.96 -7.68 30.39
N HIS A 37 41.64 -7.84 30.40
CA HIS A 37 40.78 -7.71 29.23
C HIS A 37 40.23 -6.28 29.18
N PHE A 38 40.31 -5.64 28.03
CA PHE A 38 39.70 -4.34 27.79
C PHE A 38 39.22 -4.26 26.34
N VAL A 39 38.19 -3.43 26.13
CA VAL A 39 37.67 -3.08 24.81
C VAL A 39 38.14 -1.65 24.54
N LEU A 40 38.63 -1.39 23.34
CA LEU A 40 38.94 -0.03 22.88
C LEU A 40 37.62 0.61 22.43
N GLU A 41 37.10 1.54 23.23
CA GLU A 41 35.89 2.31 22.92
C GLU A 41 36.22 3.51 22.02
N TRP A 42 35.44 3.66 20.95
CA TRP A 42 35.69 4.53 19.81
C TRP A 42 35.56 6.04 20.08
N TRP A 43 36.31 6.81 19.28
CA TRP A 43 36.03 8.18 18.84
C TRP A 43 35.74 8.06 17.34
N ASP A 44 34.53 8.40 16.90
CA ASP A 44 34.23 8.57 15.47
C ASP A 44 34.47 10.05 15.13
N ASN A 45 35.37 10.35 14.19
CA ASN A 45 35.71 11.73 13.86
C ASN A 45 34.59 12.44 13.09
N ASP A 46 33.60 11.68 12.60
CA ASP A 46 32.50 12.21 11.80
C ASP A 46 31.29 12.63 12.66
N TYR A 47 31.31 12.36 13.98
CA TYR A 47 30.23 12.70 14.91
C TYR A 47 30.78 13.44 16.14
N ASP A 48 30.30 14.66 16.37
CA ASP A 48 30.78 15.50 17.48
C ASP A 48 30.22 15.04 18.85
N TYR A 49 29.10 14.30 18.89
CA TYR A 49 28.39 13.97 20.13
C TYR A 49 27.81 12.53 20.15
N ARG A 50 27.72 11.96 21.36
CA ARG A 50 27.13 10.65 21.63
C ARG A 50 26.33 10.65 22.94
N THR A 51 25.22 9.92 22.95
CA THR A 51 24.47 9.59 24.16
C THR A 51 24.40 8.08 24.32
N TYR A 52 24.27 7.60 25.56
CA TYR A 52 23.91 6.22 25.84
C TYR A 52 22.50 6.16 26.39
N LEU A 53 21.71 5.22 25.88
CA LEU A 53 20.40 4.90 26.42
C LEU A 53 20.54 3.61 27.24
N HIS A 54 20.30 3.69 28.55
CA HIS A 54 20.18 2.49 29.37
C HIS A 54 18.74 2.00 29.32
N LEU A 55 18.51 0.96 28.52
CA LEU A 55 17.25 0.24 28.51
C LEU A 55 17.26 -0.71 29.70
N THR A 56 16.34 -0.50 30.64
CA THR A 56 16.15 -1.40 31.79
C THR A 56 14.74 -1.96 31.70
N GLU A 57 14.65 -3.20 31.25
CA GLU A 57 13.38 -3.92 31.10
C GLU A 57 12.82 -4.29 32.48
N ASN A 58 11.48 -4.28 32.62
CA ASN A 58 10.80 -4.74 33.84
C ASN A 58 9.83 -5.90 33.58
N PHE A 59 9.89 -6.54 32.40
CA PHE A 59 9.02 -7.65 32.05
C PHE A 59 9.57 -9.00 32.53
N SER A 60 8.72 -10.03 32.52
CA SER A 60 9.04 -11.38 33.01
C SER A 60 9.20 -12.42 31.89
N VAL A 61 9.17 -12.00 30.64
CA VAL A 61 9.26 -12.83 29.43
C VAL A 61 10.06 -12.08 28.36
N ASP A 62 10.66 -12.80 27.42
CA ASP A 62 11.38 -12.22 26.28
C ASP A 62 10.39 -11.65 25.26
N HIS A 63 10.79 -10.56 24.60
CA HIS A 63 10.03 -9.88 23.56
C HIS A 63 10.87 -9.78 22.27
N THR A 64 10.22 -9.93 21.13
CA THR A 64 10.88 -9.87 19.81
C THR A 64 10.28 -8.75 18.99
N ASN A 65 11.12 -7.97 18.31
CA ASN A 65 10.74 -6.82 17.48
C ASN A 65 9.99 -5.71 18.24
N GLU A 66 10.47 -5.34 19.42
CA GLU A 66 9.91 -4.19 20.14
C GLU A 66 10.38 -2.90 19.49
N GLU A 67 9.43 -2.03 19.14
CA GLU A 67 9.73 -0.69 18.64
C GLU A 67 10.03 0.23 19.81
N LEU A 68 11.26 0.73 19.86
CA LEU A 68 11.75 1.64 20.88
C LEU A 68 11.98 3.02 20.27
N GLY A 69 11.46 4.06 20.91
CA GLY A 69 11.55 5.42 20.43
C GLY A 69 12.20 6.39 21.42
N PHE A 70 12.87 7.41 20.91
CA PHE A 70 13.28 8.59 21.67
C PHE A 70 13.18 9.87 20.85
N VAL A 71 13.17 11.02 21.53
CA VAL A 71 13.05 12.33 20.92
C VAL A 71 14.30 13.16 21.20
N LEU A 72 14.86 13.75 20.16
CA LEU A 72 15.97 14.70 20.18
C LEU A 72 15.43 16.11 19.88
N SER A 73 16.06 17.12 20.46
CA SER A 73 15.83 18.52 20.09
C SER A 73 17.13 19.06 19.52
N VAL A 74 17.14 19.35 18.22
CA VAL A 74 18.34 19.62 17.41
C VAL A 74 18.25 21.01 16.77
N ASP A 75 19.36 21.73 16.68
CA ASP A 75 19.44 22.97 15.89
C ASP A 75 19.33 22.64 14.39
N ASN A 76 18.40 23.27 13.67
CA ASN A 76 18.16 22.99 12.24
C ASN A 76 19.43 23.18 11.39
N SER A 77 20.31 24.12 11.77
CA SER A 77 21.56 24.38 11.04
C SER A 77 22.61 23.26 11.12
N LYS A 78 22.34 22.22 11.91
CA LYS A 78 23.24 21.08 12.18
C LYS A 78 22.80 19.76 11.54
N LEU A 79 21.55 19.68 11.08
CA LEU A 79 21.09 18.56 10.28
C LEU A 79 21.49 18.84 8.83
N VAL A 80 22.62 18.28 8.40
CA VAL A 80 22.99 18.34 6.99
C VAL A 80 22.03 17.41 6.25
N GLU A 81 21.42 17.88 5.15
CA GLU A 81 20.55 17.07 4.30
C GLU A 81 21.27 15.74 3.97
N GLY A 82 20.78 14.63 4.54
CA GLY A 82 21.37 13.29 4.39
C GLY A 82 22.33 12.78 5.48
N GLY A 83 22.52 13.47 6.62
CA GLY A 83 23.31 12.94 7.75
C GLY A 83 23.03 13.69 9.06
N ALA A 84 23.08 13.09 10.25
CA ALA A 84 23.78 11.88 10.64
C ALA A 84 23.21 11.40 11.99
N ILE A 85 22.10 10.67 11.97
CA ILE A 85 21.67 9.87 13.13
C ILE A 85 22.10 8.45 12.87
N ARG A 86 22.73 7.82 13.85
CA ARG A 86 23.01 6.38 13.85
C ARG A 86 22.57 5.80 15.17
N VAL A 87 21.86 4.68 15.08
CA VAL A 87 21.51 3.85 16.23
C VAL A 87 22.30 2.55 16.12
N VAL A 88 23.10 2.22 17.12
CA VAL A 88 23.88 0.97 17.16
C VAL A 88 23.72 0.25 18.49
N ASN A 89 23.81 -1.06 18.48
CA ASN A 89 23.76 -1.87 19.71
C ASN A 89 25.10 -1.88 20.47
N ASP A 90 25.17 -2.67 21.54
CA ASP A 90 26.34 -2.78 22.42
C ASP A 90 27.56 -3.41 21.75
N ARG A 91 27.36 -4.03 20.58
CA ARG A 91 28.40 -4.59 19.71
C ARG A 91 28.83 -3.63 18.62
N GLY A 92 28.18 -2.47 18.50
CA GLY A 92 28.43 -1.48 17.46
C GLY A 92 27.81 -1.83 16.11
N GLU A 93 26.85 -2.77 16.08
CA GLU A 93 26.09 -3.12 14.87
C GLU A 93 24.98 -2.08 14.67
N ASN A 94 24.77 -1.63 13.42
CA ASN A 94 23.69 -0.70 13.11
C ASN A 94 22.34 -1.38 13.33
N LEU A 95 21.46 -0.72 14.08
CA LEU A 95 20.07 -1.10 14.20
C LEU A 95 19.26 -0.40 13.10
N PRO A 96 18.25 -1.06 12.52
CA PRO A 96 17.31 -0.38 11.65
C PRO A 96 16.53 0.66 12.47
N PHE A 97 16.41 1.89 11.94
CA PHE A 97 15.70 2.96 12.63
C PHE A 97 14.94 3.85 11.63
N ARG A 98 13.84 4.44 12.11
CA ARG A 98 13.03 5.46 11.43
C ARG A 98 13.29 6.80 12.08
N VAL A 99 13.27 7.87 11.28
CA VAL A 99 13.41 9.24 11.74
C VAL A 99 12.31 10.10 11.17
N TRP A 100 11.67 10.91 12.01
CA TRP A 100 10.78 11.97 11.58
C TRP A 100 11.14 13.30 12.24
N TYR A 101 10.80 14.38 11.55
CA TYR A 101 11.20 15.74 11.89
C TYR A 101 9.96 16.61 12.08
N GLU A 102 9.95 17.43 13.13
CA GLU A 102 8.92 18.45 13.35
C GLU A 102 9.62 19.80 13.56
N GLU A 103 9.41 20.73 12.62
CA GLU A 103 10.01 22.06 12.70
C GLU A 103 9.31 22.90 13.77
N MET A 104 10.09 23.37 14.75
CA MET A 104 9.58 24.20 15.83
C MET A 104 9.92 25.67 15.57
N ALA A 105 9.04 26.57 16.02
CA ALA A 105 9.28 28.00 15.95
C ALA A 105 10.61 28.38 16.66
N GLY A 106 11.55 28.96 15.92
CA GLY A 106 12.85 29.41 16.44
C GLY A 106 14.08 28.66 15.95
N GLY A 107 13.99 27.89 14.86
CA GLY A 107 15.15 27.25 14.21
C GLY A 107 15.62 25.97 14.91
N THR A 108 14.76 25.38 15.74
CA THR A 108 14.99 24.07 16.37
C THR A 108 14.08 23.05 15.70
N ILE A 109 14.58 21.84 15.48
CA ILE A 109 13.83 20.70 14.98
C ILE A 109 13.69 19.70 16.12
N THR A 110 12.49 19.19 16.30
CA THR A 110 12.26 17.98 17.11
C THR A 110 12.48 16.79 16.19
N VAL A 111 13.44 15.94 16.52
CA VAL A 111 13.73 14.72 15.77
C VAL A 111 13.29 13.53 16.58
N TYR A 112 12.45 12.70 16.02
CA TYR A 112 11.99 11.48 16.66
C TYR A 112 12.68 10.31 15.98
N VAL A 113 13.19 9.38 16.77
CA VAL A 113 13.95 8.23 16.29
C VAL A 113 13.36 6.97 16.88
N ASN A 114 12.93 6.04 16.03
CA ASN A 114 12.41 4.75 16.43
C ASN A 114 13.27 3.63 15.86
N PHE A 115 13.48 2.54 16.60
CA PHE A 115 14.26 1.39 16.16
C PHE A 115 13.68 0.10 16.72
N LEU A 116 13.91 -1.01 16.01
CA LEU A 116 13.47 -2.34 16.46
C LEU A 116 14.59 -3.06 17.20
N GLU A 117 14.28 -3.63 18.36
CA GLU A 117 15.22 -4.43 19.14
C GLU A 117 14.56 -5.69 19.72
N ASN A 118 15.33 -6.77 19.86
CA ASN A 118 14.88 -7.98 20.55
C ASN A 118 15.30 -7.89 22.01
N ILE A 119 14.33 -7.84 22.92
CA ILE A 119 14.60 -7.59 24.34
C ILE A 119 14.41 -8.87 25.15
N SER A 120 15.47 -9.32 25.83
CA SER A 120 15.38 -10.49 26.72
C SER A 120 15.09 -10.08 28.16
N ALA A 121 14.24 -10.85 28.84
CA ALA A 121 13.70 -10.59 30.18
C ALA A 121 14.75 -10.41 31.29
N ASP A 122 15.99 -10.86 31.06
CA ASP A 122 17.07 -10.89 32.04
C ASP A 122 18.33 -10.13 31.58
N ASN A 123 18.27 -9.40 30.45
CA ASN A 123 19.43 -8.72 29.87
C ASN A 123 19.32 -7.19 30.00
N VAL A 124 20.48 -6.53 30.09
CA VAL A 124 20.58 -5.07 29.99
C VAL A 124 21.23 -4.77 28.65
N ASP A 125 20.43 -4.41 27.65
CA ASP A 125 20.96 -3.98 26.37
C ASP A 125 21.30 -2.49 26.40
N THR A 126 22.44 -2.16 25.80
CA THR A 126 22.94 -0.78 25.72
C THR A 126 22.89 -0.35 24.27
N VAL A 127 22.08 0.66 23.97
CA VAL A 127 21.98 1.24 22.64
C VAL A 127 22.66 2.59 22.63
N TYR A 128 23.45 2.84 21.58
CA TYR A 128 24.20 4.07 21.37
C TYR A 128 23.59 4.85 20.22
N VAL A 129 23.37 6.15 20.45
CA VAL A 129 22.87 7.07 19.44
C VAL A 129 23.93 8.15 19.18
N TYR A 130 24.33 8.25 17.93
CA TYR A 130 25.28 9.27 17.45
C TYR A 130 24.53 10.34 16.69
N TYR A 131 24.84 11.61 16.98
CA TYR A 131 24.23 12.79 16.34
C TYR A 131 25.16 14.00 16.44
N ASP A 132 24.98 14.99 15.56
CA ASP A 132 25.73 16.25 15.56
C ASP A 132 24.87 17.37 16.20
N ASN A 133 25.06 17.68 17.50
CA ASN A 133 24.33 18.77 18.17
C ASN A 133 24.96 19.24 19.51
N ASP A 134 24.85 20.53 19.82
CA ASP A 134 25.42 21.21 21.00
C ASP A 134 24.55 21.14 22.30
N THR A 135 23.41 20.44 22.30
CA THR A 135 22.50 20.36 23.47
C THR A 135 22.31 18.93 24.01
N SER A 136 22.13 18.84 25.33
CA SER A 136 21.88 17.58 26.05
C SER A 136 20.46 17.06 25.79
N ILE A 137 20.34 15.75 25.57
CA ILE A 137 19.05 15.07 25.43
C ILE A 137 18.20 15.22 26.69
N THR A 138 16.95 15.59 26.49
CA THR A 138 15.86 15.37 27.44
C THR A 138 15.21 14.04 27.13
N SER A 139 15.62 12.98 27.81
CA SER A 139 14.96 11.67 27.71
C SER A 139 13.54 11.75 28.25
N TYR A 140 12.54 11.40 27.45
CA TYR A 140 11.19 11.09 27.91
C TYR A 140 10.95 9.56 27.84
N PRO A 141 10.06 9.00 28.67
CA PRO A 141 10.00 7.56 28.90
C PRO A 141 9.27 6.82 27.78
N ASN A 142 9.85 5.68 27.43
CA ASN A 142 9.26 4.45 26.88
C ASN A 142 7.94 4.62 26.13
N TYR A 143 8.03 4.77 24.81
CA TYR A 143 7.03 4.17 23.93
C TYR A 143 7.35 2.69 23.82
N ALA A 144 6.93 1.91 24.83
CA ALA A 144 6.60 0.50 24.58
C ALA A 144 5.12 0.52 24.21
N THR A 145 4.82 0.97 22.99
CA THR A 145 3.51 0.71 22.41
C THR A 145 3.66 -0.56 21.61
N ASP A 146 3.23 -1.65 22.25
CA ASP A 146 2.57 -2.78 21.59
C ASP A 146 1.95 -2.30 20.27
N MET A 147 2.66 -2.50 19.15
CA MET A 147 2.13 -2.30 17.81
C MET A 147 1.16 -3.45 17.44
N GLY A 148 0.49 -4.03 18.44
CA GLY A 148 -0.94 -4.18 18.33
C GLY A 148 -1.55 -2.84 17.91
N ARG A 149 -1.52 -2.54 16.60
CA ARG A 149 -2.48 -1.66 15.93
C ARG A 149 -3.83 -2.26 16.23
N THR A 150 -4.32 -1.98 17.43
CA THR A 150 -5.67 -2.26 17.83
C THR A 150 -6.44 -1.36 16.90
N LEU A 151 -7.23 -1.95 16.00
CA LEU A 151 -8.25 -1.25 15.26
C LEU A 151 -8.99 -0.40 16.29
N VAL A 152 -8.68 0.89 16.35
CA VAL A 152 -9.49 1.82 17.11
C VAL A 152 -10.71 1.96 16.25
N GLU A 153 -11.73 1.17 16.56
CA GLU A 153 -13.09 1.45 16.12
C GLU A 153 -13.46 2.78 16.77
N ASP A 154 -13.00 3.87 16.14
CA ASP A 154 -13.48 5.18 16.52
C ASP A 154 -14.92 5.25 16.04
N ASN A 155 -15.81 5.74 16.91
CA ASN A 155 -17.25 5.77 16.65
C ASN A 155 -17.53 6.73 15.50
N TYR A 156 -17.36 6.28 14.26
CA TYR A 156 -17.82 7.02 13.11
C TYR A 156 -19.33 7.11 13.21
N THR A 157 -19.81 8.35 13.15
CA THR A 157 -21.22 8.67 12.97
C THR A 157 -21.73 7.81 11.81
N GLN A 158 -22.60 6.85 12.10
CA GLN A 158 -23.28 6.08 11.07
C GLN A 158 -23.84 7.06 10.02
N TRP A 159 -23.35 6.96 8.79
CA TRP A 159 -23.78 7.81 7.67
C TRP A 159 -25.23 7.53 7.22
N TYR A 160 -25.93 6.63 7.92
CA TYR A 160 -27.27 6.21 7.58
C TYR A 160 -28.29 7.21 8.10
N ASP A 161 -29.06 7.81 7.19
CA ASP A 161 -30.37 8.31 7.55
C ASP A 161 -31.29 7.12 7.83
N THR A 162 -31.30 6.67 9.09
CA THR A 162 -32.16 5.57 9.55
C THR A 162 -33.66 5.93 9.52
N ASN A 163 -34.05 7.14 9.10
CA ASN A 163 -35.43 7.61 9.20
C ASN A 163 -36.32 7.31 7.97
N ALA A 164 -35.80 6.66 6.93
CA ALA A 164 -36.62 6.20 5.81
C ALA A 164 -36.28 4.74 5.48
N GLY A 165 -37.29 3.86 5.55
CA GLY A 165 -37.17 2.40 5.50
C GLY A 165 -36.55 1.78 4.24
N ASP A 166 -36.11 2.59 3.27
CA ASP A 166 -35.48 2.16 2.01
C ASP A 166 -34.16 2.91 1.69
N ASN A 167 -33.64 3.74 2.60
CA ASN A 167 -32.42 4.53 2.38
C ASN A 167 -31.14 3.76 2.69
N ILE A 168 -30.71 2.89 1.77
CA ILE A 168 -29.41 2.23 1.90
C ILE A 168 -28.38 2.93 1.02
N THR A 169 -27.40 3.55 1.67
CA THR A 169 -26.18 4.07 1.03
C THR A 169 -25.10 2.99 1.09
N TYR A 170 -24.48 2.68 -0.05
CA TYR A 170 -23.38 1.73 -0.16
C TYR A 170 -22.17 2.46 -0.73
N GLY A 171 -21.11 2.60 0.06
CA GLY A 171 -19.78 2.88 -0.47
C GLY A 171 -19.28 1.66 -1.24
N LYS A 172 -18.67 1.89 -2.41
CA LYS A 172 -18.22 0.83 -3.32
C LYS A 172 -16.73 0.90 -3.62
N ALA A 173 -16.17 2.10 -3.68
CA ALA A 173 -14.74 2.30 -3.84
C ALA A 173 -14.29 3.56 -3.09
N VAL A 174 -13.00 3.57 -2.74
CA VAL A 174 -12.33 4.65 -2.01
C VAL A 174 -10.94 4.87 -2.62
N LYS A 175 -10.53 6.12 -2.75
CA LYS A 175 -9.16 6.54 -3.12
C LYS A 175 -8.70 7.68 -2.23
N VAL A 176 -7.39 7.89 -2.23
CA VAL A 176 -6.71 8.95 -1.49
C VAL A 176 -5.85 9.75 -2.46
N ALA A 177 -6.02 11.06 -2.48
CA ALA A 177 -5.26 11.99 -3.31
C ALA A 177 -5.48 13.43 -2.82
N ASP A 178 -4.48 14.28 -2.99
CA ASP A 178 -4.53 15.74 -2.80
C ASP A 178 -5.28 16.37 -3.99
N VAL A 179 -6.61 16.35 -3.93
CA VAL A 179 -7.50 16.79 -5.02
C VAL A 179 -7.79 18.28 -4.96
N ASP A 180 -7.37 18.98 -3.91
CA ASP A 180 -7.53 20.43 -3.77
C ASP A 180 -6.22 21.25 -3.79
N ASP A 181 -5.08 20.56 -4.00
CA ASP A 181 -3.73 21.11 -4.18
C ASP A 181 -3.29 21.95 -2.95
N ASP A 182 -3.68 21.49 -1.75
CA ASP A 182 -3.28 22.12 -0.48
C ASP A 182 -2.07 21.44 0.19
N GLY A 183 -1.64 20.30 -0.35
CA GLY A 183 -0.50 19.51 0.11
C GLY A 183 -0.86 18.37 1.06
N ASP A 184 -2.11 18.29 1.53
CA ASP A 184 -2.65 17.18 2.30
C ASP A 184 -3.52 16.28 1.39
N ASN A 185 -3.67 15.00 1.73
CA ASN A 185 -4.47 14.09 0.92
C ASN A 185 -5.93 14.01 1.43
N GLU A 186 -6.89 14.03 0.51
CA GLU A 186 -8.29 13.78 0.80
C GLU A 186 -8.64 12.30 0.69
N ILE A 187 -9.75 11.91 1.32
CA ILE A 187 -10.42 10.63 1.10
C ILE A 187 -11.62 10.84 0.18
N ILE A 188 -11.61 10.19 -0.97
CA ILE A 188 -12.68 10.24 -1.97
C ILE A 188 -13.44 8.92 -1.93
N VAL A 189 -14.75 8.97 -1.66
CA VAL A 189 -15.63 7.79 -1.59
C VAL A 189 -16.72 7.88 -2.64
N VAL A 190 -16.93 6.78 -3.38
CA VAL A 190 -18.03 6.67 -4.36
C VAL A 190 -18.93 5.49 -4.07
N GLY A 191 -20.12 5.52 -4.64
CA GLY A 191 -21.03 4.38 -4.61
C GLY A 191 -22.44 4.73 -5.02
N ARG A 192 -23.42 4.17 -4.30
CA ARG A 192 -24.84 4.47 -4.52
C ARG A 192 -25.56 4.91 -3.26
N SER A 193 -26.52 5.81 -3.41
CA SER A 193 -27.45 6.20 -2.35
C SER A 193 -28.87 6.29 -2.88
N HIS A 194 -29.84 5.83 -2.09
CA HIS A 194 -31.26 5.98 -2.47
C HIS A 194 -31.76 7.44 -2.36
N ALA A 195 -31.08 8.25 -1.54
CA ALA A 195 -31.37 9.66 -1.28
C ALA A 195 -32.85 9.98 -0.94
N GLY A 196 -33.61 9.03 -0.41
CA GLY A 196 -35.04 9.16 -0.10
C GLY A 196 -35.95 9.23 -1.32
N THR A 197 -35.45 8.89 -2.52
CA THR A 197 -36.14 9.20 -3.78
C THR A 197 -36.85 8.04 -4.46
N GLY A 198 -36.76 6.81 -3.95
CA GLY A 198 -37.24 5.61 -4.66
C GLY A 198 -36.23 5.06 -5.66
N TYR A 199 -35.12 5.77 -5.90
CA TYR A 199 -34.13 5.50 -6.93
C TYR A 199 -32.72 5.47 -6.36
N ASN A 200 -31.89 4.52 -6.78
CA ASN A 200 -30.45 4.56 -6.50
C ASN A 200 -29.80 5.65 -7.36
N ARG A 201 -28.97 6.48 -6.72
CA ARG A 201 -28.21 7.58 -7.30
C ARG A 201 -26.74 7.30 -7.12
N GLY A 202 -25.91 7.65 -8.10
CA GLY A 202 -24.46 7.69 -7.91
C GLY A 202 -24.11 8.77 -6.90
N PHE A 203 -23.00 8.61 -6.18
CA PHE A 203 -22.46 9.67 -5.34
C PHE A 203 -20.94 9.72 -5.38
N ILE A 204 -20.40 10.91 -5.13
CA ILE A 204 -19.00 11.18 -4.76
C ILE A 204 -19.03 12.01 -3.47
N ARG A 205 -18.11 11.71 -2.56
CA ARG A 205 -17.84 12.51 -1.36
C ARG A 205 -16.35 12.68 -1.19
N ILE A 206 -15.94 13.89 -0.88
CA ILE A 206 -14.55 14.25 -0.64
C ILE A 206 -14.41 14.69 0.81
N TYR A 207 -13.48 14.08 1.52
CA TYR A 207 -13.21 14.36 2.93
C TYR A 207 -11.78 14.82 3.12
N ASP A 208 -11.61 15.96 3.77
CA ASP A 208 -10.35 16.37 4.39
C ASP A 208 -10.08 15.50 5.63
N VAL A 209 -8.81 15.19 5.87
CA VAL A 209 -8.33 14.33 6.94
C VAL A 209 -7.36 15.09 7.83
N THR A 210 -7.78 15.36 9.07
CA THR A 210 -6.89 15.96 10.08
C THR A 210 -6.48 14.95 11.13
N PHE A 211 -5.17 14.81 11.35
CA PHE A 211 -4.63 13.93 12.39
C PHE A 211 -4.30 14.72 13.65
N SER A 212 -4.96 14.37 14.76
CA SER A 212 -4.59 14.90 16.08
C SER A 212 -3.46 14.09 16.74
N SER A 213 -3.24 12.87 16.25
CA SER A 213 -2.12 11.97 16.53
C SER A 213 -2.07 10.91 15.42
N PRO A 214 -0.99 10.11 15.28
CA PRO A 214 -0.90 9.05 14.27
C PRO A 214 -2.03 8.02 14.33
N ALA A 215 -2.71 7.89 15.47
CA ALA A 215 -3.80 6.92 15.67
C ALA A 215 -5.21 7.54 15.63
N VAL A 216 -5.34 8.87 15.49
CA VAL A 216 -6.64 9.56 15.61
C VAL A 216 -6.81 10.58 14.49
N ALA A 217 -7.61 10.19 13.50
CA ALA A 217 -8.02 11.01 12.36
C ALA A 217 -9.43 11.59 12.56
N THR A 218 -9.64 12.83 12.14
CA THR A 218 -10.96 13.46 12.02
C THR A 218 -11.24 13.75 10.56
N LEU A 219 -12.40 13.28 10.08
CA LEU A 219 -12.86 13.51 8.70
C LEU A 219 -13.80 14.72 8.64
N SER A 220 -13.48 15.68 7.77
CA SER A 220 -14.32 16.84 7.46
C SER A 220 -14.83 16.71 6.03
N LEU A 221 -16.15 16.69 5.83
CA LEU A 221 -16.72 16.68 4.48
C LEU A 221 -16.41 18.02 3.79
N LEU A 222 -15.66 17.98 2.70
CA LEU A 222 -15.36 19.13 1.87
C LEU A 222 -16.48 19.41 0.87
N ASP A 223 -16.92 18.38 0.12
CA ASP A 223 -18.04 18.47 -0.80
C ASP A 223 -18.70 17.09 -1.05
N ASP A 224 -19.95 17.11 -1.49
CA ASP A 224 -20.67 15.92 -1.94
C ASP A 224 -21.58 16.19 -3.14
N ILE A 225 -21.67 15.19 -4.01
CA ILE A 225 -22.64 15.20 -5.10
C ILE A 225 -23.38 13.87 -5.17
N THR A 226 -24.65 13.94 -5.53
CA THR A 226 -25.44 12.78 -5.96
C THR A 226 -26.06 13.04 -7.32
N TRP A 227 -26.03 12.05 -8.21
CA TRP A 227 -26.60 12.18 -9.54
C TRP A 227 -27.44 10.98 -9.94
N LEU A 228 -28.35 11.22 -10.86
CA LEU A 228 -29.24 10.21 -11.43
C LEU A 228 -29.30 10.44 -12.93
N THR A 229 -28.77 9.48 -13.69
CA THR A 229 -28.73 9.56 -15.15
C THR A 229 -30.04 9.08 -15.76
N ASP A 230 -30.62 7.99 -15.23
CA ASP A 230 -31.94 7.50 -15.63
C ASP A 230 -32.82 7.05 -14.44
N ASN A 231 -33.14 5.76 -14.32
CA ASN A 231 -33.99 5.19 -13.28
C ASN A 231 -33.14 4.83 -12.06
N HIS A 232 -31.98 4.18 -12.27
CA HIS A 232 -31.00 3.97 -11.21
C HIS A 232 -29.58 4.23 -11.71
N THR A 233 -28.74 4.82 -10.88
CA THR A 233 -27.30 4.97 -11.12
C THR A 233 -26.53 4.28 -10.00
N PHE A 234 -25.51 3.52 -10.37
CA PHE A 234 -24.64 2.79 -9.46
C PHE A 234 -23.19 3.05 -9.86
N VAL A 235 -22.37 3.49 -8.92
CA VAL A 235 -20.92 3.61 -9.11
C VAL A 235 -20.23 2.45 -8.40
N TYR A 236 -19.28 1.80 -9.08
CA TYR A 236 -18.59 0.62 -8.55
C TYR A 236 -17.10 0.85 -8.32
N SER A 237 -16.46 1.69 -9.13
CA SER A 237 -15.01 1.94 -9.07
C SER A 237 -14.69 3.40 -9.32
N LEU A 238 -13.53 3.84 -8.81
CA LEU A 238 -12.91 5.10 -9.17
C LEU A 238 -11.39 4.96 -9.27
N ASP A 239 -10.78 5.87 -10.02
CA ASP A 239 -9.35 6.19 -9.93
C ASP A 239 -9.14 7.71 -10.06
N ILE A 240 -7.96 8.19 -9.69
CA ILE A 240 -7.65 9.64 -9.65
C ILE A 240 -6.28 9.91 -10.27
N TRP A 241 -6.21 10.84 -11.21
CA TRP A 241 -4.99 11.35 -11.83
C TRP A 241 -5.28 12.64 -12.62
N ASP A 242 -4.25 13.41 -12.98
CA ASP A 242 -4.34 14.53 -13.95
C ASP A 242 -4.28 13.93 -15.36
N VAL A 243 -5.44 13.57 -15.92
CA VAL A 243 -5.54 12.78 -17.16
C VAL A 243 -5.35 13.66 -18.40
N ASP A 244 -5.65 14.96 -18.32
CA ASP A 244 -5.54 15.88 -19.45
C ASP A 244 -4.39 16.91 -19.34
N ASP A 245 -3.47 16.71 -18.39
CA ASP A 245 -2.25 17.50 -18.12
C ASP A 245 -2.55 19.00 -17.93
N ASP A 246 -3.64 19.30 -17.22
CA ASP A 246 -4.08 20.67 -16.93
C ASP A 246 -3.65 21.18 -15.54
N GLY A 247 -3.10 20.29 -14.72
CA GLY A 247 -2.66 20.53 -13.35
C GLY A 247 -3.74 20.30 -12.30
N THR A 248 -4.93 19.87 -12.69
CA THR A 248 -6.02 19.48 -11.79
C THR A 248 -6.13 17.96 -11.79
N LEU A 249 -6.42 17.34 -10.64
CA LEU A 249 -6.69 15.90 -10.62
C LEU A 249 -8.14 15.62 -11.04
N GLU A 250 -8.30 14.71 -12.01
CA GLU A 250 -9.58 14.14 -12.38
C GLU A 250 -9.92 12.94 -11.51
N ILE A 251 -11.13 12.95 -10.98
CA ILE A 251 -11.77 11.79 -10.37
C ILE A 251 -12.54 11.08 -11.49
N VAL A 252 -12.07 9.90 -11.91
CA VAL A 252 -12.74 9.10 -12.94
C VAL A 252 -13.58 8.02 -12.28
N THR A 253 -14.87 7.94 -12.62
CA THR A 253 -15.82 6.99 -12.00
C THR A 253 -16.43 6.04 -13.03
N GLY A 254 -16.50 4.76 -12.68
CA GLY A 254 -17.09 3.71 -13.50
C GLY A 254 -18.28 3.04 -12.83
N GLY A 255 -19.34 2.79 -13.60
CA GLY A 255 -20.52 2.10 -13.09
C GLY A 255 -21.59 1.78 -14.14
N VAL A 256 -22.85 1.90 -13.73
CA VAL A 256 -24.01 1.62 -14.56
C VAL A 256 -25.16 2.59 -14.32
N ALA A 257 -25.75 3.04 -15.43
CA ALA A 257 -27.03 3.72 -15.49
C ALA A 257 -28.11 2.76 -16.02
N TYR A 258 -29.08 2.43 -15.18
CA TYR A 258 -30.23 1.57 -15.51
C TYR A 258 -31.41 2.43 -15.97
N ASP A 259 -31.90 2.18 -17.19
CA ASP A 259 -32.95 2.99 -17.81
C ASP A 259 -34.39 2.55 -17.43
N GLY A 260 -34.52 1.56 -16.54
CA GLY A 260 -35.80 0.92 -16.22
C GLY A 260 -36.02 -0.42 -16.93
N THR A 261 -35.18 -0.74 -17.92
CA THR A 261 -35.22 -2.00 -18.67
C THR A 261 -33.85 -2.65 -18.78
N GLN A 262 -32.79 -1.88 -19.01
CA GLN A 262 -31.44 -2.39 -19.27
C GLN A 262 -30.36 -1.56 -18.56
N ASN A 263 -29.26 -2.23 -18.26
CA ASN A 263 -28.03 -1.62 -17.76
C ASN A 263 -27.22 -0.99 -18.90
N ARG A 264 -26.83 0.28 -18.74
CA ARG A 264 -25.90 0.99 -19.64
C ARG A 264 -24.64 1.31 -18.85
N ALA A 265 -23.48 0.99 -19.40
CA ALA A 265 -22.23 1.38 -18.78
C ALA A 265 -22.17 2.91 -18.70
N GLU A 266 -21.68 3.42 -17.58
CA GLU A 266 -21.51 4.86 -17.34
C GLU A 266 -20.09 5.13 -16.85
N LEU A 267 -19.37 5.97 -17.59
CA LEU A 267 -18.05 6.50 -17.27
C LEU A 267 -18.19 8.02 -17.14
N ASN A 268 -17.71 8.60 -16.04
CA ASN A 268 -17.71 10.04 -15.83
C ASN A 268 -16.33 10.52 -15.40
N VAL A 269 -15.95 11.70 -15.88
CA VAL A 269 -14.76 12.45 -15.46
C VAL A 269 -15.24 13.65 -14.65
N TRP A 270 -14.65 13.85 -13.47
CA TRP A 270 -14.98 14.95 -12.57
C TRP A 270 -13.71 15.64 -12.12
N SER A 271 -13.77 16.93 -11.82
CA SER A 271 -12.71 17.65 -11.12
C SER A 271 -13.22 18.20 -9.79
N TYR A 272 -12.30 18.45 -8.86
CA TYR A 272 -12.56 19.19 -7.65
C TYR A 272 -11.82 20.53 -7.69
N SER A 273 -12.56 21.62 -7.91
CA SER A 273 -11.92 22.94 -8.04
C SER A 273 -12.77 24.04 -7.42
N GLY A 274 -12.09 24.94 -6.70
CA GLY A 274 -12.75 26.04 -6.00
C GLY A 274 -13.73 25.59 -4.91
N GLY A 275 -13.53 24.41 -4.34
CA GLY A 275 -14.40 23.83 -3.31
C GLY A 275 -15.69 23.23 -3.87
N THR A 276 -15.70 22.78 -5.13
CA THR A 276 -16.89 22.20 -5.78
C THR A 276 -16.51 21.07 -6.72
N ILE A 277 -17.25 19.97 -6.66
CA ILE A 277 -17.16 18.85 -7.62
C ILE A 277 -17.85 19.26 -8.92
N ASN A 278 -17.11 19.23 -10.03
CA ASN A 278 -17.62 19.56 -11.36
C ASN A 278 -17.59 18.31 -12.25
N ASN A 279 -18.64 18.05 -13.02
CA ASN A 279 -18.60 17.03 -14.07
C ASN A 279 -18.01 17.66 -15.32
N GLU A 280 -16.91 17.09 -15.81
CA GLU A 280 -16.21 17.64 -16.96
C GLU A 280 -16.65 16.97 -18.25
N ASP A 281 -16.81 15.65 -18.21
CA ASP A 281 -17.40 14.87 -19.29
C ASP A 281 -18.04 13.59 -18.77
N ASN A 282 -18.89 12.99 -19.61
CA ASN A 282 -19.52 11.72 -19.30
C ASN A 282 -19.88 10.94 -20.58
N LEU A 283 -19.74 9.61 -20.50
CA LEU A 283 -20.13 8.70 -21.56
C LEU A 283 -21.05 7.62 -21.01
N THR A 284 -22.13 7.36 -21.73
CA THR A 284 -22.95 6.16 -21.52
C THR A 284 -23.07 5.36 -22.81
N TRP A 285 -22.99 4.04 -22.70
CA TRP A 285 -23.15 3.15 -23.84
C TRP A 285 -23.82 1.84 -23.45
N TYR A 286 -24.31 1.12 -24.46
CA TYR A 286 -24.91 -0.19 -24.26
C TYR A 286 -24.68 -1.09 -25.48
N TYR A 287 -24.29 -2.33 -25.20
CA TYR A 287 -24.40 -3.49 -26.08
C TYR A 287 -25.33 -4.48 -25.37
N GLU A 288 -26.58 -4.06 -25.13
CA GLU A 288 -27.51 -4.68 -24.16
C GLU A 288 -27.07 -4.43 -22.70
N ASN A 289 -27.35 -5.31 -21.72
CA ASN A 289 -26.91 -5.06 -20.34
C ASN A 289 -25.38 -4.99 -20.27
N THR A 290 -24.87 -3.79 -19.99
CA THR A 290 -23.46 -3.45 -19.94
C THR A 290 -23.16 -2.72 -18.64
N ALA A 291 -22.05 -3.04 -17.98
CA ALA A 291 -21.63 -2.42 -16.73
C ALA A 291 -20.11 -2.29 -16.67
N ILE A 292 -19.62 -1.25 -16.00
CA ILE A 292 -18.21 -1.08 -15.64
C ILE A 292 -18.05 -1.48 -14.17
N TYR A 293 -17.10 -2.34 -13.85
CA TYR A 293 -16.81 -2.78 -12.48
C TYR A 293 -15.44 -2.31 -11.99
N GLY A 294 -14.47 -2.11 -12.89
CA GLY A 294 -13.13 -1.62 -12.55
C GLY A 294 -12.71 -0.46 -13.46
N VAL A 295 -12.00 0.50 -12.88
CA VAL A 295 -11.37 1.65 -13.52
C VAL A 295 -9.92 1.73 -13.05
N LYS A 296 -9.00 2.02 -13.96
CA LYS A 296 -7.60 2.34 -13.67
C LYS A 296 -7.14 3.44 -14.62
N ILE A 297 -6.38 4.40 -14.12
CA ILE A 297 -5.67 5.40 -14.94
C ILE A 297 -4.19 5.04 -14.95
N TYR A 298 -3.58 5.01 -16.13
CA TYR A 298 -2.17 4.71 -16.32
C TYR A 298 -1.71 5.07 -17.74
N ASP A 299 -0.49 5.59 -17.90
CA ASP A 299 0.19 5.75 -19.18
C ASP A 299 0.67 4.37 -19.66
N VAL A 300 -0.20 3.67 -20.40
CA VAL A 300 0.05 2.26 -20.79
C VAL A 300 0.87 2.13 -22.06
N ASP A 301 0.89 3.15 -22.91
CA ASP A 301 1.70 3.16 -24.13
C ASP A 301 3.03 3.94 -24.01
N GLU A 302 3.31 4.51 -22.84
CA GLU A 302 4.51 5.28 -22.47
C GLU A 302 4.72 6.54 -23.34
N ASP A 303 3.63 7.17 -23.79
CA ASP A 303 3.69 8.39 -24.59
C ASP A 303 3.67 9.68 -23.75
N GLY A 304 3.43 9.55 -22.44
CA GLY A 304 3.36 10.63 -21.46
C GLY A 304 1.96 11.22 -21.28
N ALA A 305 0.93 10.66 -21.91
CA ALA A 305 -0.47 10.88 -21.57
C ALA A 305 -1.03 9.63 -20.88
N GLU A 306 -2.01 9.82 -20.01
CA GLU A 306 -2.62 8.72 -19.29
C GLU A 306 -3.91 8.21 -19.93
N GLU A 307 -4.04 6.89 -20.02
CA GLU A 307 -5.26 6.25 -20.49
C GLU A 307 -6.17 5.86 -19.32
N ILE A 308 -7.47 5.94 -19.58
CA ILE A 308 -8.52 5.41 -18.72
C ILE A 308 -8.85 3.99 -19.18
N LEU A 309 -8.43 3.02 -18.38
CA LEU A 309 -8.70 1.60 -18.54
C LEU A 309 -10.00 1.23 -17.83
N VAL A 310 -10.91 0.55 -18.52
CA VAL A 310 -12.18 0.11 -17.92
C VAL A 310 -12.47 -1.36 -18.21
N VAL A 311 -12.90 -2.09 -17.18
CA VAL A 311 -13.33 -3.48 -17.28
C VAL A 311 -14.75 -3.68 -16.76
N GLY A 312 -15.43 -4.69 -17.28
CA GLY A 312 -16.75 -5.06 -16.82
C GLY A 312 -17.43 -6.11 -17.67
N THR A 313 -18.73 -5.96 -17.87
CA THR A 313 -19.55 -6.90 -18.66
C THR A 313 -20.29 -6.22 -19.81
N CYS A 314 -20.61 -7.00 -20.85
CA CYS A 314 -21.42 -6.62 -21.99
C CYS A 314 -22.34 -7.78 -22.43
N ASN A 315 -23.25 -7.54 -23.39
CA ASN A 315 -24.13 -8.54 -23.99
C ASN A 315 -24.92 -9.36 -22.97
N ASN A 316 -25.78 -8.71 -22.19
CA ASN A 316 -26.59 -9.33 -21.12
C ASN A 316 -25.79 -9.90 -19.95
N SER A 317 -24.64 -9.29 -19.63
CA SER A 317 -23.73 -9.80 -18.60
C SER A 317 -23.21 -11.21 -18.89
N GLU A 318 -23.19 -11.60 -20.17
CA GLU A 318 -22.65 -12.89 -20.61
C GLU A 318 -21.18 -12.77 -21.02
N ASN A 319 -20.66 -11.57 -21.25
CA ASN A 319 -19.36 -11.38 -21.86
C ASN A 319 -18.50 -10.37 -21.10
N GLY A 320 -17.22 -10.67 -20.91
CA GLY A 320 -16.26 -9.71 -20.40
C GLY A 320 -16.02 -8.58 -21.41
N MET A 321 -15.85 -7.37 -20.90
CA MET A 321 -15.53 -6.16 -21.66
C MET A 321 -14.25 -5.53 -21.09
N PHE A 322 -13.34 -5.13 -21.97
CA PHE A 322 -12.20 -4.28 -21.65
C PHE A 322 -12.11 -3.13 -22.68
N ARG A 323 -11.90 -1.90 -22.22
CA ARG A 323 -11.74 -0.72 -23.08
C ARG A 323 -10.68 0.23 -22.57
N ILE A 324 -10.12 0.98 -23.52
CA ILE A 324 -9.12 2.02 -23.31
C ILE A 324 -9.70 3.32 -23.86
N TYR A 325 -9.77 4.32 -22.99
CA TYR A 325 -10.24 5.66 -23.31
C TYR A 325 -9.14 6.66 -23.07
N ASN A 326 -9.18 7.74 -23.85
CA ASN A 326 -8.35 8.90 -23.65
C ASN A 326 -9.24 10.11 -23.33
N TYR A 327 -8.75 11.00 -22.48
CA TYR A 327 -9.42 12.23 -22.09
C TYR A 327 -8.51 13.42 -22.40
N ILE A 328 -8.72 14.06 -23.55
CA ILE A 328 -7.93 15.24 -23.96
C ILE A 328 -8.87 16.38 -24.31
N GLY A 329 -8.57 17.55 -23.76
CA GLY A 329 -9.26 18.79 -24.11
C GLY A 329 -10.75 18.72 -23.77
N SER A 330 -11.06 18.14 -22.60
CA SER A 330 -12.40 17.93 -22.08
C SER A 330 -13.29 16.98 -22.92
N SER A 331 -12.70 15.95 -23.55
CA SER A 331 -13.45 14.98 -24.36
C SER A 331 -12.96 13.55 -24.15
N LEU A 332 -13.83 12.69 -23.66
CA LEU A 332 -13.65 11.25 -23.64
C LEU A 332 -13.73 10.67 -25.05
N THR A 333 -12.68 9.97 -25.48
CA THR A 333 -12.63 9.26 -26.76
C THR A 333 -12.20 7.81 -26.57
N LEU A 334 -12.87 6.91 -27.28
CA LEU A 334 -12.53 5.48 -27.26
C LEU A 334 -11.36 5.25 -28.20
N GLU A 335 -10.27 4.71 -27.67
CA GLU A 335 -9.09 4.34 -28.47
C GLU A 335 -9.15 2.88 -28.90
N ASN A 336 -9.40 1.98 -27.94
CA ASN A 336 -9.49 0.55 -28.20
C ASN A 336 -10.50 -0.16 -27.31
N ALA A 337 -10.97 -1.32 -27.76
CA ALA A 337 -11.91 -2.16 -27.04
C ALA A 337 -11.75 -3.64 -27.42
N VAL A 338 -11.79 -4.51 -26.40
CA VAL A 338 -12.01 -5.94 -26.55
C VAL A 338 -13.37 -6.28 -25.96
N GLU A 339 -14.27 -6.69 -26.85
CA GLU A 339 -15.61 -7.13 -26.49
C GLU A 339 -15.71 -8.65 -26.64
N ASN A 340 -16.52 -9.29 -25.80
CA ASN A 340 -16.71 -10.74 -25.81
C ASN A 340 -15.47 -11.51 -25.35
N ILE A 341 -14.89 -11.08 -24.24
CA ILE A 341 -13.89 -11.86 -23.51
C ILE A 341 -14.60 -13.04 -22.86
N TYR A 342 -14.11 -14.26 -23.13
CA TYR A 342 -14.58 -15.53 -22.54
C TYR A 342 -13.50 -16.60 -22.71
N LEU A 343 -13.56 -17.68 -21.91
CA LEU A 343 -12.69 -18.85 -22.09
C LEU A 343 -13.17 -19.76 -23.24
N SER A 344 -14.47 -19.77 -23.52
CA SER A 344 -15.08 -20.59 -24.56
C SER A 344 -16.24 -19.86 -25.21
N SER A 345 -16.39 -19.98 -26.53
CA SER A 345 -17.42 -19.24 -27.23
C SER A 345 -18.83 -19.60 -26.74
N GLY A 346 -19.56 -18.58 -26.28
CA GLY A 346 -20.91 -18.73 -25.75
C GLY A 346 -20.99 -19.08 -24.26
N THR A 347 -19.89 -18.96 -23.50
CA THR A 347 -19.86 -19.09 -22.04
C THR A 347 -19.79 -17.72 -21.37
N THR A 348 -20.14 -17.65 -20.08
CA THR A 348 -20.16 -16.38 -19.35
C THR A 348 -18.78 -15.89 -18.92
N CYS A 349 -18.59 -14.57 -18.84
CA CYS A 349 -17.40 -13.95 -18.27
C CYS A 349 -17.76 -12.59 -17.64
N GLU A 350 -17.25 -12.35 -16.43
CA GLU A 350 -17.34 -11.07 -15.74
C GLU A 350 -15.94 -10.63 -15.31
N LEU A 351 -15.61 -9.35 -15.50
CA LEU A 351 -14.32 -8.77 -15.15
C LEU A 351 -14.54 -7.69 -14.10
N TYR A 352 -13.76 -7.71 -13.03
CA TYR A 352 -13.97 -6.84 -11.86
C TYR A 352 -12.78 -5.93 -11.56
N GLY A 353 -11.56 -6.41 -11.77
CA GLY A 353 -10.33 -5.67 -11.47
C GLY A 353 -9.48 -5.39 -12.70
N VAL A 354 -8.78 -4.27 -12.67
CA VAL A 354 -7.78 -3.86 -13.68
C VAL A 354 -6.60 -3.19 -12.97
N ALA A 355 -5.39 -3.54 -13.39
CA ALA A 355 -4.13 -2.92 -12.96
C ALA A 355 -3.21 -2.77 -14.19
N ALA A 356 -2.26 -1.86 -14.11
CA ALA A 356 -1.27 -1.65 -15.16
C ALA A 356 0.10 -1.31 -14.57
N GLY A 357 1.16 -1.73 -15.25
CA GLY A 357 2.56 -1.44 -14.94
C GLY A 357 3.52 -2.31 -15.75
N ASP A 358 4.82 -2.02 -15.69
CA ASP A 358 5.90 -2.81 -16.32
C ASP A 358 6.09 -4.15 -15.60
N LEU A 359 5.09 -5.02 -15.72
CA LEU A 359 5.00 -6.31 -15.05
C LEU A 359 6.11 -7.26 -15.54
N TYR A 360 6.52 -7.16 -16.80
CA TYR A 360 7.61 -7.97 -17.36
C TYR A 360 9.01 -7.38 -17.13
N GLY A 361 9.11 -6.17 -16.57
CA GLY A 361 10.37 -5.49 -16.27
C GLY A 361 11.23 -5.24 -17.51
N ASP A 362 10.61 -5.07 -18.68
CA ASP A 362 11.32 -4.99 -19.96
C ASP A 362 11.47 -3.55 -20.49
N GLY A 363 10.89 -2.57 -19.78
CA GLY A 363 10.92 -1.15 -20.13
C GLY A 363 10.28 -0.85 -21.48
N SER A 364 9.31 -1.67 -21.88
CA SER A 364 8.39 -1.46 -22.99
C SER A 364 7.02 -1.06 -22.43
N PRO A 365 6.05 -0.70 -23.29
CA PRO A 365 4.76 -0.25 -22.79
C PRO A 365 4.14 -1.21 -21.78
N SER A 366 3.47 -0.63 -20.80
CA SER A 366 3.07 -1.36 -19.60
C SER A 366 2.05 -2.46 -19.87
N GLU A 367 2.18 -3.56 -19.14
CA GLU A 367 1.20 -4.63 -19.14
C GLU A 367 -0.07 -4.19 -18.45
N ILE A 368 -1.20 -4.56 -19.04
CA ILE A 368 -2.53 -4.35 -18.48
C ILE A 368 -3.08 -5.68 -18.00
N ALA A 369 -3.16 -5.86 -16.70
CA ALA A 369 -3.76 -7.04 -16.08
C ALA A 369 -5.25 -6.81 -15.82
N ILE A 370 -6.08 -7.72 -16.31
CA ILE A 370 -7.52 -7.74 -16.00
C ILE A 370 -7.90 -9.06 -15.33
N VAL A 371 -8.79 -8.99 -14.34
CA VAL A 371 -9.18 -10.16 -13.56
C VAL A 371 -10.68 -10.29 -13.38
N GLY A 372 -11.12 -11.53 -13.21
CA GLY A 372 -12.52 -11.83 -12.96
C GLY A 372 -12.83 -13.31 -12.88
N ILE A 373 -14.00 -13.67 -13.41
CA ILE A 373 -14.53 -15.03 -13.48
C ILE A 373 -14.93 -15.35 -14.92
N ALA A 374 -14.66 -16.57 -15.35
CA ALA A 374 -15.12 -17.08 -16.64
C ALA A 374 -15.57 -18.54 -16.58
N GLU A 375 -16.60 -18.86 -17.33
CA GLU A 375 -17.14 -20.21 -17.47
C GLU A 375 -16.34 -21.01 -18.52
N ASN A 376 -15.92 -22.21 -18.12
CA ASN A 376 -15.27 -23.19 -18.98
C ASN A 376 -16.30 -23.90 -19.88
N ALA A 377 -15.81 -24.58 -20.93
CA ALA A 377 -16.66 -25.36 -21.84
C ALA A 377 -17.47 -26.49 -21.16
N ASP A 378 -17.09 -26.91 -19.95
CA ASP A 378 -17.81 -27.91 -19.16
C ASP A 378 -18.82 -27.30 -18.16
N GLY A 379 -18.94 -25.97 -18.13
CA GLY A 379 -19.84 -25.22 -17.25
C GLY A 379 -19.26 -24.90 -15.87
N THR A 380 -18.00 -25.27 -15.59
CA THR A 380 -17.33 -24.86 -14.34
C THR A 380 -16.87 -23.40 -14.42
N LEU A 381 -16.94 -22.67 -13.32
CA LEU A 381 -16.50 -21.27 -13.24
C LEU A 381 -15.07 -21.21 -12.69
N SER A 382 -14.21 -20.47 -13.37
CA SER A 382 -12.79 -20.30 -13.02
C SER A 382 -12.43 -18.84 -12.82
N ALA A 383 -11.48 -18.63 -11.93
CA ALA A 383 -10.75 -17.37 -11.89
C ALA A 383 -10.12 -17.16 -13.27
N LEU A 384 -10.17 -15.92 -13.75
CA LEU A 384 -9.56 -15.50 -15.01
C LEU A 384 -8.59 -14.35 -14.74
N ILE A 385 -7.39 -14.48 -15.26
CA ILE A 385 -6.41 -13.40 -15.43
C ILE A 385 -6.11 -13.31 -16.92
N LYS A 386 -6.15 -12.11 -17.48
CA LYS A 386 -5.62 -11.81 -18.81
C LYS A 386 -4.64 -10.66 -18.74
N ILE A 387 -3.54 -10.79 -19.46
CA ILE A 387 -2.56 -9.72 -19.62
C ILE A 387 -2.62 -9.22 -21.05
N TYR A 388 -2.85 -7.93 -21.21
CA TYR A 388 -2.81 -7.22 -22.47
C TYR A 388 -1.59 -6.28 -22.53
N HIS A 389 -1.24 -5.87 -23.74
CA HIS A 389 -0.25 -4.83 -24.00
C HIS A 389 -0.77 -3.92 -25.12
N TRP A 390 -0.69 -2.61 -24.89
CA TRP A 390 -1.15 -1.54 -25.78
C TRP A 390 0.03 -0.64 -26.16
N ASP A 391 0.16 -0.31 -27.45
CA ASP A 391 1.27 0.49 -27.98
C ASP A 391 0.81 1.69 -28.84
N ASP A 392 -0.33 2.31 -28.47
CA ASP A 392 -1.10 3.30 -29.27
C ASP A 392 -1.70 2.74 -30.58
N THR A 393 -1.24 1.59 -31.07
CA THR A 393 -1.68 1.06 -32.37
C THR A 393 -2.37 -0.29 -32.29
N THR A 394 -1.89 -1.17 -31.42
CA THR A 394 -2.24 -2.59 -31.39
C THR A 394 -2.44 -3.04 -29.96
N LEU A 395 -3.63 -3.56 -29.68
CA LEU A 395 -3.93 -4.22 -28.42
C LEU A 395 -3.66 -5.73 -28.57
N SER A 396 -2.64 -6.21 -27.88
CA SER A 396 -2.16 -7.60 -27.95
C SER A 396 -2.52 -8.39 -26.68
N ASP A 397 -3.00 -9.63 -26.84
CA ASP A 397 -3.24 -10.58 -25.74
C ASP A 397 -1.94 -11.35 -25.49
N ASN A 398 -1.28 -11.05 -24.38
CA ASN A 398 0.04 -11.56 -24.03
C ASN A 398 -0.05 -12.87 -23.25
N ALA A 399 -0.95 -12.92 -22.26
CA ALA A 399 -1.08 -14.07 -21.37
C ALA A 399 -2.52 -14.30 -20.92
N THR A 400 -2.85 -15.56 -20.64
CA THR A 400 -4.10 -15.94 -19.98
C THR A 400 -3.81 -17.03 -18.97
N GLU A 401 -4.23 -16.81 -17.73
CA GLU A 401 -4.21 -17.81 -16.66
C GLU A 401 -5.63 -18.01 -16.15
N ASN A 402 -6.03 -19.26 -15.96
CA ASN A 402 -7.33 -19.56 -15.40
C ASN A 402 -7.29 -20.86 -14.59
N TRP A 403 -8.01 -20.88 -13.47
CA TRP A 403 -8.06 -22.08 -12.63
C TRP A 403 -9.36 -22.21 -11.87
N ASN A 404 -9.65 -23.44 -11.49
CA ASN A 404 -10.65 -23.80 -10.49
C ASN A 404 -10.19 -25.05 -9.73
N ASN A 405 -10.72 -25.25 -8.54
CA ASN A 405 -10.44 -26.43 -7.71
C ASN A 405 -11.58 -27.47 -7.77
N GLY A 406 -12.26 -27.57 -8.92
CA GLY A 406 -13.46 -28.39 -9.11
C GLY A 406 -14.77 -27.70 -8.70
N TYR A 407 -14.67 -26.44 -8.28
CA TYR A 407 -15.74 -25.57 -7.80
C TYR A 407 -15.49 -24.13 -8.27
N ILE A 408 -16.42 -23.21 -8.00
CA ILE A 408 -16.31 -21.81 -8.42
C ILE A 408 -15.04 -21.17 -7.82
N THR A 409 -14.32 -20.41 -8.63
CA THR A 409 -13.26 -19.52 -8.17
C THR A 409 -13.43 -18.17 -8.86
N GLU A 410 -13.31 -17.09 -8.10
CA GLU A 410 -13.59 -15.72 -8.51
C GLU A 410 -12.43 -14.82 -8.08
N LEU A 411 -12.06 -13.85 -8.91
CA LEU A 411 -11.11 -12.78 -8.57
C LEU A 411 -11.83 -11.45 -8.62
N PHE A 412 -11.68 -10.61 -7.60
CA PHE A 412 -12.34 -9.30 -7.54
C PHE A 412 -11.40 -8.12 -7.78
N SER A 413 -10.12 -8.30 -7.44
CA SER A 413 -9.14 -7.23 -7.45
C SER A 413 -7.76 -7.75 -7.83
N VAL A 414 -6.98 -6.85 -8.39
CA VAL A 414 -5.62 -7.07 -8.88
C VAL A 414 -4.82 -5.81 -8.60
N ASP A 415 -3.55 -6.00 -8.26
CA ASP A 415 -2.57 -4.94 -8.14
C ASP A 415 -1.22 -5.43 -8.70
N ILE A 416 -0.38 -4.49 -9.13
CA ILE A 416 0.98 -4.77 -9.64
C ILE A 416 1.98 -4.01 -8.76
N GLY A 417 2.93 -4.73 -8.18
CA GLY A 417 3.94 -4.12 -7.34
C GLY A 417 4.92 -5.14 -6.77
N GLN A 418 5.97 -4.65 -6.13
CA GLN A 418 6.95 -5.47 -5.42
C GLN A 418 6.30 -6.22 -4.28
N ALA A 419 6.32 -7.56 -4.30
CA ALA A 419 5.74 -8.42 -3.28
C ALA A 419 6.80 -9.25 -2.51
N ASP A 420 8.02 -9.37 -3.03
CA ASP A 420 9.07 -10.17 -2.37
C ASP A 420 10.48 -9.53 -2.31
N ASN A 421 10.61 -8.27 -2.75
CA ASN A 421 11.81 -7.44 -2.66
C ASN A 421 12.97 -7.92 -3.54
N ASP A 422 12.67 -8.37 -4.77
CA ASP A 422 13.65 -8.86 -5.74
C ASP A 422 13.90 -7.93 -6.96
N ASP A 423 13.29 -6.74 -6.95
CA ASP A 423 13.27 -5.71 -8.01
C ASP A 423 12.37 -6.01 -9.24
N ASP A 424 11.81 -7.22 -9.39
CA ASP A 424 10.83 -7.57 -10.42
C ASP A 424 9.38 -7.39 -9.93
N LEU A 425 8.48 -6.73 -10.68
CA LEU A 425 7.11 -6.51 -10.19
C LEU A 425 6.28 -7.81 -10.19
N GLU A 426 5.50 -8.04 -9.13
CA GLU A 426 4.55 -9.13 -9.06
C GLU A 426 3.13 -8.67 -9.42
N LEU A 427 2.38 -9.61 -9.99
CA LEU A 427 0.94 -9.52 -10.09
C LEU A 427 0.30 -10.16 -8.85
N VAL A 428 -0.39 -9.36 -8.04
CA VAL A 428 -1.12 -9.85 -6.87
C VAL A 428 -2.62 -9.78 -7.13
N VAL A 429 -3.33 -10.89 -6.93
CA VAL A 429 -4.79 -10.97 -7.14
C VAL A 429 -5.49 -11.44 -5.87
N SER A 430 -6.72 -10.99 -5.65
CA SER A 430 -7.56 -11.47 -4.54
C SER A 430 -8.97 -11.86 -4.98
N GLY A 431 -9.60 -12.73 -4.21
CA GLY A 431 -10.97 -13.18 -4.46
C GLY A 431 -11.48 -14.23 -3.49
N ASN A 432 -12.23 -15.20 -4.00
CA ASN A 432 -12.64 -16.38 -3.26
C ASN A 432 -12.61 -17.66 -4.11
N GLU A 433 -12.50 -18.79 -3.41
CA GLU A 433 -12.72 -20.12 -3.96
C GLU A 433 -13.73 -20.88 -3.12
N TYR A 434 -14.64 -21.59 -3.77
CA TYR A 434 -15.57 -22.49 -3.07
C TYR A 434 -14.88 -23.84 -2.83
N ASP A 435 -14.81 -24.30 -1.58
CA ASP A 435 -14.13 -25.57 -1.25
C ASP A 435 -15.06 -26.80 -1.31
N GLY A 436 -16.33 -26.59 -1.70
CA GLY A 436 -17.40 -27.59 -1.67
C GLY A 436 -18.32 -27.49 -0.45
N ALA A 437 -17.98 -26.63 0.51
CA ALA A 437 -18.79 -26.32 1.69
C ALA A 437 -18.99 -24.81 1.88
N VAL A 438 -17.91 -24.02 1.80
CA VAL A 438 -17.90 -22.57 2.06
C VAL A 438 -17.03 -21.84 1.02
N ASP A 439 -17.25 -20.52 0.89
CA ASP A 439 -16.32 -19.65 0.18
C ASP A 439 -15.13 -19.33 1.08
N CYS A 440 -13.94 -19.56 0.56
CA CYS A 440 -12.66 -19.26 1.19
C CYS A 440 -12.09 -18.01 0.52
N ALA A 441 -11.75 -17.00 1.30
CA ALA A 441 -11.04 -15.84 0.80
C ALA A 441 -9.66 -16.27 0.31
N LEU A 442 -9.16 -15.67 -0.76
CA LEU A 442 -7.84 -15.98 -1.28
C LEU A 442 -7.10 -14.74 -1.75
N PHE A 443 -5.77 -14.85 -1.74
CA PHE A 443 -4.90 -14.07 -2.61
C PHE A 443 -3.86 -14.98 -3.26
N ARG A 444 -3.36 -14.56 -4.42
CA ARG A 444 -2.24 -15.22 -5.13
C ARG A 444 -1.28 -14.18 -5.67
N VAL A 445 -0.01 -14.57 -5.71
CA VAL A 445 1.12 -13.79 -6.21
C VAL A 445 1.68 -14.54 -7.41
N TYR A 446 1.80 -13.82 -8.52
CA TYR A 446 2.39 -14.33 -9.74
C TYR A 446 3.59 -13.46 -10.10
N ASN A 447 4.71 -14.12 -10.36
CA ASN A 447 5.84 -13.48 -11.01
C ASN A 447 5.66 -13.63 -12.52
N ALA A 448 6.03 -12.60 -13.25
CA ALA A 448 5.89 -12.48 -14.68
C ALA A 448 7.27 -12.46 -15.34
N THR A 449 8.01 -13.57 -15.26
CA THR A 449 9.38 -13.58 -15.78
C THR A 449 9.48 -13.74 -17.31
N GLY A 450 10.24 -12.83 -17.92
CA GLY A 450 10.98 -13.04 -19.17
C GLY A 450 10.21 -12.87 -20.48
N ALA A 451 10.95 -12.90 -21.59
CA ALA A 451 10.49 -12.68 -22.98
C ALA A 451 9.39 -13.64 -23.50
N GLY A 452 8.87 -14.53 -22.65
CA GLY A 452 7.78 -15.45 -22.94
C GLY A 452 6.42 -15.00 -22.41
N HIS A 453 6.37 -13.89 -21.64
CA HIS A 453 5.13 -13.28 -21.11
C HIS A 453 4.29 -14.30 -20.32
N SER A 454 4.94 -15.17 -19.53
CA SER A 454 4.25 -16.23 -18.78
C SER A 454 4.10 -15.86 -17.32
N LEU A 455 2.89 -16.03 -16.78
CA LEU A 455 2.63 -15.92 -15.34
C LEU A 455 3.04 -17.21 -14.63
N VAL A 456 3.87 -17.09 -13.60
CA VAL A 456 4.29 -18.19 -12.73
C VAL A 456 3.75 -17.92 -11.34
N HIS A 457 2.87 -18.81 -10.85
CA HIS A 457 2.36 -18.70 -9.48
C HIS A 457 3.47 -19.03 -8.47
N GLU A 458 3.81 -18.07 -7.62
CA GLU A 458 4.93 -18.18 -6.68
C GLU A 458 4.48 -18.30 -5.22
N GLY A 459 3.31 -17.75 -4.91
CA GLY A 459 2.79 -17.74 -3.55
C GLY A 459 1.31 -17.38 -3.49
N GLY A 460 0.72 -17.60 -2.33
CA GLY A 460 -0.67 -17.27 -2.08
C GLY A 460 -1.18 -17.93 -0.81
N LEU A 461 -2.34 -17.46 -0.38
CA LEU A 461 -3.06 -17.99 0.76
C LEU A 461 -4.53 -18.15 0.40
N SER A 462 -5.15 -19.19 0.95
CA SER A 462 -6.60 -19.34 1.00
C SER A 462 -6.99 -19.57 2.45
N TRP A 463 -8.00 -18.85 2.92
CA TRP A 463 -8.41 -18.87 4.31
C TRP A 463 -9.92 -18.73 4.49
N VAL A 464 -10.37 -19.33 5.58
CA VAL A 464 -11.71 -19.17 6.13
C VAL A 464 -11.56 -19.12 7.64
N ASP A 465 -12.20 -18.14 8.27
CA ASP A 465 -12.26 -18.10 9.74
C ASP A 465 -13.66 -18.53 10.25
N SER A 466 -14.74 -18.08 9.59
CA SER A 466 -16.11 -18.56 9.84
C SER A 466 -17.06 -18.21 8.69
N GLY A 467 -18.02 -19.10 8.40
CA GLY A 467 -18.98 -18.93 7.30
C GLY A 467 -18.29 -18.84 5.92
N HIS A 468 -18.86 -18.04 5.03
CA HIS A 468 -18.27 -17.68 3.75
C HIS A 468 -17.34 -16.47 3.91
N SER A 469 -16.23 -16.46 3.19
CA SER A 469 -15.23 -15.39 3.20
C SER A 469 -14.79 -15.04 1.77
N SER A 470 -14.54 -13.76 1.52
CA SER A 470 -13.98 -13.27 0.25
C SER A 470 -13.02 -12.13 0.50
N ALA A 471 -11.94 -12.05 -0.28
CA ALA A 471 -11.03 -10.91 -0.34
C ALA A 471 -11.36 -10.04 -1.56
N LEU A 472 -12.05 -8.92 -1.34
CA LEU A 472 -12.63 -8.06 -2.38
C LEU A 472 -11.64 -7.08 -2.99
N SER A 473 -10.61 -6.69 -2.24
CA SER A 473 -9.58 -5.76 -2.68
C SER A 473 -8.22 -6.26 -2.25
N VAL A 474 -7.22 -6.02 -3.08
CA VAL A 474 -5.80 -6.20 -2.73
C VAL A 474 -5.02 -4.95 -3.09
N ILE A 475 -4.02 -4.64 -2.28
CA ILE A 475 -2.95 -3.69 -2.59
C ILE A 475 -1.61 -4.32 -2.19
N VAL A 476 -0.55 -3.97 -2.90
CA VAL A 476 0.82 -4.39 -2.61
C VAL A 476 1.74 -3.18 -2.49
N GLY A 477 2.62 -3.18 -1.49
CA GLY A 477 3.62 -2.13 -1.28
C GLY A 477 4.16 -2.11 0.14
N ASP A 478 5.20 -1.32 0.38
CA ASP A 478 5.77 -1.08 1.71
C ASP A 478 4.86 -0.14 2.51
N ILE A 479 3.89 -0.73 3.21
CA ILE A 479 2.80 -0.01 3.88
C ILE A 479 3.27 0.54 5.22
N ASP A 480 4.23 -0.12 5.86
CA ASP A 480 4.72 0.33 7.15
C ASP A 480 6.06 1.09 7.09
N LEU A 481 6.71 1.17 5.92
CA LEU A 481 7.97 1.87 5.65
C LEU A 481 9.19 1.19 6.29
N ASP A 482 9.27 -0.14 6.26
CA ASP A 482 10.46 -0.90 6.66
C ASP A 482 11.31 -1.42 5.47
N ASN A 483 10.93 -1.08 4.24
CA ASN A 483 11.47 -1.60 2.97
C ASN A 483 11.21 -3.09 2.76
N ILE A 484 10.20 -3.64 3.41
CA ILE A 484 9.62 -4.94 3.10
C ILE A 484 8.24 -4.66 2.51
N PRO A 485 7.91 -5.24 1.35
CA PRO A 485 6.57 -5.08 0.82
C PRO A 485 5.55 -5.94 1.59
N GLU A 486 4.39 -5.36 1.85
CA GLU A 486 3.21 -6.05 2.36
C GLU A 486 2.17 -6.26 1.28
N ILE A 487 1.40 -7.34 1.44
CA ILE A 487 0.15 -7.56 0.74
C ILE A 487 -0.99 -7.29 1.72
N THR A 488 -1.83 -6.30 1.43
CA THR A 488 -3.03 -6.01 2.22
C THR A 488 -4.28 -6.40 1.44
N THR A 489 -5.14 -7.20 2.07
CA THR A 489 -6.45 -7.53 1.50
C THR A 489 -7.59 -7.05 2.39
N VAL A 490 -8.67 -6.57 1.78
CA VAL A 490 -9.92 -6.21 2.46
C VAL A 490 -11.06 -7.03 1.89
N GLY A 491 -11.98 -7.46 2.75
CA GLY A 491 -13.09 -8.30 2.33
C GLY A 491 -14.13 -8.50 3.42
N PHE A 492 -14.92 -9.55 3.30
CA PHE A 492 -15.93 -9.91 4.30
C PHE A 492 -15.73 -11.33 4.79
N GLN A 493 -16.33 -11.57 5.95
CA GLN A 493 -16.41 -12.85 6.60
C GLN A 493 -17.83 -13.05 7.12
N ASN A 494 -18.31 -14.29 7.06
CA ASN A 494 -19.57 -14.75 7.63
C ASN A 494 -20.82 -14.08 7.03
N ASP A 495 -20.96 -14.13 5.70
CA ASP A 495 -22.18 -13.68 4.99
C ASP A 495 -23.33 -14.71 4.98
N GLY A 496 -23.43 -15.58 6.00
CA GLY A 496 -24.48 -16.62 6.08
C GLY A 496 -24.78 -17.15 7.46
#